data_AF-A0A7J3J0I8-F1
#
_entry.id   AF-A0A7J3J0I8-F1
#
_cell.length_a   1.000
_cell.length_b   1.000
_cell.length_c   1.000
_cell.angle_alpha   90.00
_cell.angle_beta   90.00
_cell.angle_gamma   90.00
#
_symmetry.space_group_name_H-M   'P 1'
#
loop_
_entity.id
_entity.type
_entity.pdbx_description
1 polymer ?
#
loop_
_entity_poly.entity_id
_entity_poly.type
_entity_poly.pdbx_seq_one_letter_code
_entity_poly.pdbx_strand_id
1 'polypeptide(L)'
;MAIAVFLFGGGLYSIIVKPYPAVYYGGRFLFIYPQLSEQFISDSIIATTLYAFGAIGAILMYQSTKYAYKPRQAYMMFIVGVSLVILTYVSLEAILHYWKGV
;
A
#
# COMPACT_ATOMS: atom_id res chain seq x y z
N MET A 1 14.53 0.82 -3.79
CA MET A 1 13.15 0.98 -3.28
C MET A 1 12.17 0.07 -4.03
N ALA A 2 12.12 0.08 -5.36
CA ALA A 2 11.22 -0.78 -6.13
C ALA A 2 11.35 -2.29 -5.79
N ILE A 3 12.57 -2.80 -5.65
CA ILE A 3 12.81 -4.21 -5.25
C ILE A 3 12.24 -4.50 -3.85
N ALA A 4 12.45 -3.60 -2.87
CA ALA A 4 11.91 -3.79 -1.53
C ALA A 4 10.37 -3.77 -1.53
N VAL A 5 9.76 -2.82 -2.25
CA VAL A 5 8.29 -2.72 -2.40
C VAL A 5 7.73 -3.99 -3.07
N PHE A 6 8.41 -4.51 -4.10
CA PHE A 6 8.03 -5.76 -4.75
C PHE A 6 8.13 -6.98 -3.83
N LEU A 7 9.22 -7.07 -3.05
CA LEU A 7 9.44 -8.17 -2.11
C LEU A 7 8.40 -8.13 -0.97
N PHE A 8 8.19 -6.98 -0.34
CA PHE A 8 7.22 -6.83 0.75
C PHE A 8 5.75 -6.87 0.29
N GLY A 9 5.49 -6.55 -0.98
CA GLY A 9 4.16 -6.65 -1.58
C GLY A 9 3.67 -8.07 -1.84
N GLY A 10 4.53 -9.09 -1.75
CA GLY A 10 4.16 -10.48 -2.11
C GLY A 10 4.46 -10.83 -3.57
N GLY A 11 5.36 -10.09 -4.21
CA GLY A 11 5.81 -10.37 -5.59
C GLY A 11 6.42 -11.75 -5.76
N LEU A 12 7.20 -12.23 -4.78
CA LEU A 12 7.74 -13.59 -4.78
C LEU A 12 6.63 -14.65 -4.64
N TYR A 13 5.68 -14.44 -3.73
CA TYR A 13 4.54 -15.34 -3.54
C TYR A 13 3.71 -15.47 -4.82
N SER A 14 3.49 -14.35 -5.50
CA SER A 14 2.74 -14.30 -6.77
C SER A 14 3.42 -15.11 -7.88
N ILE A 15 4.75 -15.09 -7.96
CA ILE A 15 5.52 -15.85 -8.98
C ILE A 15 5.53 -17.35 -8.68
N ILE A 16 5.69 -17.72 -7.40
CA ILE A 16 5.87 -19.11 -6.97
C ILE A 16 4.53 -19.85 -6.90
N VAL A 17 3.55 -19.28 -6.20
CA VAL A 17 2.29 -19.95 -5.86
C VAL A 17 1.22 -19.74 -6.95
N LYS A 18 1.31 -18.65 -7.73
CA LYS A 18 0.35 -18.28 -8.78
C LYS A 18 -1.11 -18.36 -8.28
N PRO A 19 -1.46 -17.61 -7.22
CA PRO A 19 -2.81 -17.61 -6.66
C PRO A 19 -3.83 -17.02 -7.63
N TYR A 20 -5.12 -17.28 -7.39
CA TYR A 20 -6.18 -16.65 -8.15
C TYR A 20 -6.17 -15.12 -7.97
N PRO A 21 -6.58 -14.35 -9.01
CA PRO A 21 -6.59 -12.90 -8.91
C PRO A 21 -7.65 -12.36 -7.95
N ALA A 22 -8.81 -13.01 -7.89
CA ALA A 22 -9.88 -12.81 -6.91
C ALA A 22 -10.89 -13.96 -7.03
N VAL A 23 -11.76 -14.14 -6.04
CA VAL A 23 -12.79 -15.20 -6.06
C VAL A 23 -14.16 -14.62 -5.75
N TYR A 24 -15.17 -15.05 -6.50
CA TYR A 24 -16.57 -14.82 -6.19
C TYR A 24 -17.13 -16.03 -5.45
N TYR A 25 -17.51 -15.83 -4.18
CA TYR A 25 -18.00 -16.92 -3.32
C TYR A 25 -19.21 -16.45 -2.52
N GLY A 26 -20.26 -17.28 -2.48
CA GLY A 26 -21.45 -17.02 -1.64
C GLY A 26 -22.22 -15.72 -1.95
N GLY A 27 -22.18 -15.23 -3.20
CA GLY A 27 -22.87 -13.99 -3.58
C GLY A 27 -22.10 -12.71 -3.28
N ARG A 28 -20.83 -12.80 -2.84
CA ARG A 28 -19.96 -11.66 -2.57
C ARG A 28 -18.63 -11.81 -3.31
N PHE A 29 -18.08 -10.68 -3.76
CA PHE A 29 -16.76 -10.64 -4.37
C PHE A 29 -15.70 -10.49 -3.28
N LEU A 30 -14.81 -11.48 -3.15
CA LEU A 30 -13.72 -11.47 -2.19
C LEU A 30 -12.47 -10.97 -2.92
N PHE A 31 -12.12 -9.71 -2.65
CA PHE A 31 -10.87 -9.12 -3.12
C PHE A 31 -9.70 -9.39 -2.17
N ILE A 32 -10.00 -9.74 -0.91
CA ILE A 32 -9.00 -10.02 0.12
C ILE A 32 -9.16 -11.46 0.57
N TYR A 33 -8.06 -12.20 0.63
CA TYR A 33 -8.09 -13.58 1.08
C TYR A 33 -8.41 -13.65 2.60
N PRO A 34 -9.38 -14.47 3.04
CA PRO A 34 -9.76 -14.54 4.45
C PRO A 34 -8.66 -15.08 5.36
N GLN A 35 -7.81 -15.98 4.85
CA GLN A 35 -6.75 -16.61 5.62
C GLN A 35 -5.44 -15.83 5.53
N LEU A 36 -4.71 -15.73 6.65
CA LEU A 36 -3.44 -14.98 6.71
C LEU A 36 -2.28 -15.67 5.97
N SER A 37 -2.40 -16.98 5.73
CA SER A 37 -1.38 -17.83 5.08
C SER A 37 -1.45 -17.83 3.56
N GLU A 38 -2.54 -17.34 2.99
CA GLU A 38 -2.77 -17.29 1.56
C GLU A 38 -3.02 -15.85 1.11
N GLN A 39 -2.70 -15.57 -0.16
CA GLN A 39 -2.73 -14.22 -0.70
C GLN A 39 -3.29 -14.27 -2.12
N PHE A 40 -4.22 -13.37 -2.46
CA PHE A 40 -4.64 -13.17 -3.85
C PHE A 40 -3.66 -12.24 -4.62
N ILE A 41 -3.73 -12.25 -5.96
CA ILE A 41 -2.98 -11.26 -6.75
C ILE A 41 -3.47 -9.84 -6.41
N SER A 42 -4.77 -9.66 -6.16
CA SER A 42 -5.34 -8.38 -5.68
C SER A 42 -4.69 -7.90 -4.39
N ASP A 43 -4.52 -8.78 -3.39
CA ASP A 43 -3.87 -8.45 -2.12
C ASP A 43 -2.43 -7.99 -2.31
N SER A 44 -1.71 -8.66 -3.20
CA SER A 44 -0.33 -8.32 -3.54
C SER A 44 -0.22 -6.96 -4.21
N ILE A 45 -1.12 -6.65 -5.15
CA ILE A 45 -1.18 -5.34 -5.82
C ILE A 45 -1.52 -4.24 -4.80
N ILE A 46 -2.54 -4.46 -3.97
CA ILE A 46 -2.96 -3.49 -2.94
C ILE A 46 -1.80 -3.21 -1.98
N ALA A 47 -1.15 -4.26 -1.46
CA ALA A 47 0.01 -4.11 -0.57
C ALA A 47 1.15 -3.34 -1.24
N THR A 48 1.50 -3.70 -2.48
CA THR A 48 2.57 -3.05 -3.25
C THR A 48 2.28 -1.55 -3.46
N THR A 49 1.04 -1.20 -3.80
CA THR A 49 0.62 0.20 -3.98
C THR A 49 0.68 1.00 -2.68
N LEU A 50 0.20 0.42 -1.57
CA LEU A 50 0.24 1.09 -0.26
C LEU A 50 1.68 1.30 0.23
N TYR A 51 2.56 0.32 0.03
CA TYR A 51 3.99 0.47 0.31
C TYR A 51 4.63 1.57 -0.54
N ALA A 52 4.28 1.66 -1.83
CA ALA A 52 4.76 2.71 -2.70
C ALA A 52 4.30 4.10 -2.23
N PHE A 53 3.02 4.27 -1.88
CA PHE A 53 2.49 5.53 -1.37
C PHE A 53 3.12 5.94 -0.04
N GLY A 54 3.29 5.01 0.90
CA GLY A 54 3.96 5.29 2.17
C GLY A 54 5.42 5.72 1.97
N ALA A 55 6.16 5.01 1.11
CA ALA A 55 7.55 5.34 0.80
C ALA A 55 7.69 6.70 0.08
N ILE A 56 6.86 6.96 -0.93
CA ILE A 56 6.85 8.23 -1.66
C ILE A 56 6.47 9.38 -0.71
N GLY A 57 5.46 9.18 0.13
CA GLY A 57 5.03 10.15 1.13
C GLY A 57 6.16 10.55 2.07
N ALA A 58 6.86 9.55 2.63
CA ALA A 58 8.02 9.78 3.49
C ALA A 58 9.17 10.50 2.77
N ILE A 59 9.45 10.14 1.51
CA ILE A 59 10.49 10.80 0.69
C ILE A 59 10.13 12.27 0.45
N LEU A 60 8.87 12.58 0.13
CA LEU A 60 8.41 13.96 -0.10
C LEU A 60 8.51 14.80 1.17
N MET A 61 8.15 14.24 2.33
CA MET A 61 8.35 14.90 3.62
C MET A 61 9.83 15.16 3.87
N TYR A 62 10.71 14.18 3.65
CA TYR A 62 12.15 14.39 3.81
C TYR A 62 12.68 15.47 2.86
N GLN A 63 12.29 15.45 1.59
CA GLN A 63 12.72 16.44 0.61
C GLN A 63 12.22 17.86 0.96
N SER A 64 11.03 18.01 1.53
CA SER A 64 10.53 19.33 1.96
C SER A 64 11.47 20.06 2.93
N THR A 65 12.21 19.31 3.77
CA THR A 65 13.17 19.89 4.72
C THR A 65 14.43 20.45 4.05
N LYS A 66 14.77 19.96 2.84
CA LYS A 66 15.95 20.40 2.08
C LYS A 66 15.70 21.64 1.22
N TYR A 67 14.44 21.94 0.89
CA TYR A 67 14.06 23.09 0.05
C TYR A 67 13.90 24.41 0.83
N ALA A 68 14.89 24.77 1.66
CA ALA A 68 14.83 25.97 2.51
C ALA A 68 14.67 27.28 1.71
N TYR A 69 15.24 27.36 0.51
CA TYR A 69 15.24 28.57 -0.31
C TYR A 69 13.99 28.74 -1.21
N LYS A 70 13.08 27.75 -1.23
CA LYS A 70 11.83 27.79 -2.00
C LYS A 70 10.63 27.40 -1.12
N PRO A 71 10.17 28.29 -0.22
CA PRO A 71 9.22 27.94 0.84
C PRO A 71 7.89 27.40 0.32
N ARG A 72 7.36 27.94 -0.79
CA ARG A 72 6.11 27.44 -1.39
C ARG A 72 6.23 25.99 -1.88
N GLN A 73 7.38 25.63 -2.46
CA GLN A 73 7.63 24.29 -2.97
C GLN A 73 7.82 23.30 -1.82
N ALA A 74 8.60 23.68 -0.80
CA ALA A 74 8.77 22.88 0.40
C ALA A 74 7.42 22.56 1.06
N TYR A 75 6.56 23.58 1.23
CA TYR A 75 5.25 23.42 1.85
C TYR A 75 4.33 22.49 1.06
N MET A 76 4.27 22.63 -0.27
CA MET A 76 3.49 21.74 -1.14
C MET A 76 3.98 20.29 -1.03
N MET A 77 5.30 20.05 -1.05
CA MET A 77 5.87 18.70 -0.93
C MET A 77 5.57 18.08 0.43
N PHE A 78 5.60 18.89 1.50
CA PHE A 78 5.25 18.44 2.84
C PHE A 78 3.78 18.03 2.94
N ILE A 79 2.84 18.87 2.46
CA ILE A 79 1.41 18.56 2.48
C ILE A 79 1.12 17.29 1.69
N VAL A 80 1.65 17.18 0.46
CA VAL A 80 1.44 16.00 -0.37
C VAL A 80 2.01 14.76 0.33
N GLY A 81 3.22 14.87 0.90
CA GLY A 81 3.83 13.78 1.65
C GLY A 81 2.98 13.31 2.84
N VAL A 82 2.52 14.24 3.68
CA VAL A 82 1.64 13.93 4.82
C VAL A 82 0.32 13.31 4.36
N SER A 83 -0.30 13.86 3.31
CA SER A 83 -1.56 13.35 2.79
C SER A 83 -1.43 11.90 2.29
N LEU A 84 -0.33 11.55 1.63
CA LEU A 84 -0.05 10.18 1.19
C LEU A 84 0.15 9.23 2.37
N VAL A 85 0.88 9.65 3.41
CA VAL A 85 1.08 8.83 4.61
C VAL A 85 -0.24 8.57 5.34
N ILE A 86 -1.09 9.60 5.49
CA ILE A 86 -2.41 9.46 6.11
C ILE A 86 -3.30 8.54 5.27
N LEU A 87 -3.32 8.72 3.94
CA LEU A 87 -4.07 7.84 3.02
C LEU A 87 -3.65 6.38 3.19
N THR A 88 -2.34 6.11 3.24
CA THR A 88 -1.80 4.76 3.46
C THR A 88 -2.25 4.20 4.80
N TYR A 89 -2.18 4.98 5.87
CA TYR A 89 -2.60 4.54 7.21
C TYR A 89 -4.09 4.20 7.27
N VAL A 90 -4.97 5.08 6.76
CA VAL A 90 -6.41 4.85 6.75
C VAL A 90 -6.78 3.63 5.91
N SER A 91 -6.11 3.44 4.77
CA SER A 91 -6.34 2.28 3.89
C SER A 91 -5.93 0.97 4.58
N LEU A 92 -4.80 0.95 5.30
CA LEU A 92 -4.37 -0.21 6.08
C LEU A 92 -5.34 -0.52 7.21
N GLU A 93 -5.80 0.49 7.94
CA GLU A 93 -6.77 0.33 9.03
C GLU A 93 -8.10 -0.25 8.51
N ALA A 94 -8.56 0.22 7.35
CA ALA A 94 -9.76 -0.31 6.69
C ALA A 94 -9.62 -1.79 6.30
N ILE A 95 -8.45 -2.19 5.79
CA ILE A 95 -8.16 -3.60 5.45
C ILE A 95 -8.12 -4.46 6.70
N LEU A 96 -7.48 -4.00 7.78
CA LEU A 96 -7.43 -4.73 9.05
C LEU A 96 -8.81 -4.90 9.68
N HIS A 97 -9.65 -3.86 9.62
CA HIS A 97 -11.04 -3.95 10.06
C HIS A 97 -11.86 -4.91 9.22
N TYR A 98 -11.68 -4.89 7.89
CA TYR A 98 -12.33 -5.85 7.00
C TYR A 98 -11.92 -7.29 7.35
N TRP A 99 -10.63 -7.53 7.59
CA TRP A 99 -10.12 -8.85 7.93
C TRP A 99 -10.65 -9.37 9.27
N LYS A 100 -10.79 -8.52 10.30
CA LYS A 100 -11.40 -8.90 11.59
C LYS A 100 -12.91 -9.18 11.51
N GLY A 101 -13.58 -8.69 10.46
CA GLY A 101 -15.03 -8.81 10.27
C GLY A 101 -15.48 -10.00 9.42
N VAL A 102 -14.52 -10.78 8.88
CA VAL A 102 -14.74 -12.00 8.08
C VAL A 102 -14.43 -13.22 8.94
#